data_AF-A0A2Z5UJN9-F1
#
_entry.id   AF-A0A2Z5UJN9-F1
#
_cell.length_a   1.000
_cell.length_b   1.000
_cell.length_c   1.000
_cell.angle_alpha   90.00
_cell.angle_beta   90.00
_cell.angle_gamma   90.00
#
_symmetry.space_group_name_H-M   'P 1'
#
loop_
_entity.id
_entity.type
_entity.pdbx_description
1 polymer ?
#
loop_
_entity_poly.entity_id
_entity_poly.type
_entity_poly.pdbx_seq_one_letter_code
_entity_poly.pdbx_strand_id
1 'polypeptide(L)'
;MTNAADTDARSVNYIEVADPRLAFRPVAISDRTPTGDQILAACDVSPREDYVVLQWLASGDLEEIRGNETVTLKGTEPARFIVAKADRLFRLVLDDRSISWPLKKISAAALRELGKIDPTARLYIRREDEADELIADDGAVALDDIGVENIYSKREVWKLNVQGVVIQSEDPTITVRAALVAAGFDPEQGWIIVLKASDAKRQVTLDDIIDLRAPGVEKLRLTPREINNGEVDEVLRRDFSLLPTDEAGLNARNLEWETVVDGGRRWLLLSNYNLPAGYTITAATIALEIPPAYPSAEIDMFYCLPHLVRIDGKGIPQTEARVSIRGQLFQRWSRHRGPGAPWRPHADSVLTHLTLVDAAILREVEHEH
;
A
#
# COMPACT_ATOMS: atom_id res chain seq x y z
N MET A 1 9.12 72.76 37.54
CA MET A 1 7.78 72.21 37.80
C MET A 1 7.39 71.41 36.56
N THR A 2 7.65 70.10 36.54
CA THR A 2 6.65 69.01 36.73
C THR A 2 5.54 69.08 35.67
N ASN A 3 5.17 68.05 34.93
CA ASN A 3 5.42 66.61 34.99
C ASN A 3 4.90 66.06 33.63
N ALA A 4 5.75 65.48 32.79
CA ALA A 4 5.28 64.55 31.76
C ALA A 4 5.65 63.18 32.28
N ALA A 5 4.75 62.65 33.11
CA ALA A 5 4.87 61.32 33.67
C ALA A 5 4.92 60.32 32.51
N ASP A 6 6.15 59.86 32.26
CA ASP A 6 6.50 58.49 31.95
C ASP A 6 5.33 57.53 32.22
N THR A 7 4.56 57.30 31.16
CA THR A 7 3.61 56.19 31.09
C THR A 7 4.26 55.17 30.18
N ASP A 8 5.42 54.64 30.60
CA ASP A 8 5.86 53.34 30.15
C ASP A 8 4.80 52.35 30.64
N ALA A 9 3.77 52.18 29.81
CA ALA A 9 2.77 51.15 30.01
C ALA A 9 3.54 49.84 29.98
N ARG A 10 3.91 49.33 31.17
CA ARG A 10 4.47 48.00 31.38
C ARG A 10 3.61 47.04 30.59
N SER A 11 4.05 46.72 29.39
CA SER A 11 3.47 45.67 28.57
C SER A 11 3.79 44.42 29.37
N VAL A 12 2.80 43.92 30.10
CA VAL A 12 2.92 42.66 30.81
C VAL A 12 3.17 41.63 29.73
N ASN A 13 4.41 41.14 29.66
CA ASN A 13 4.73 40.04 28.77
C ASN A 13 4.15 38.79 29.42
N TYR A 14 3.70 37.88 28.58
CA TYR A 14 3.25 36.58 29.04
C TYR A 14 4.16 35.53 28.43
N ILE A 15 4.55 34.58 29.27
CA ILE A 15 5.11 33.30 28.84
C ILE A 15 4.04 32.24 29.04
N GLU A 16 4.13 31.14 28.31
CA GLU A 16 3.29 29.99 28.56
C GLU A 16 4.07 28.97 29.39
N VAL A 17 3.49 28.54 30.50
CA VAL A 17 4.10 27.53 31.36
C VAL A 17 3.17 26.34 31.48
N ALA A 18 3.71 25.14 31.35
CA ALA A 18 3.02 23.89 31.60
C ALA A 18 3.71 23.06 32.69
N ASP A 19 2.95 22.15 33.29
CA ASP A 19 3.50 21.00 34.00
C ASP A 19 3.89 19.89 32.99
N PRO A 20 4.44 18.74 33.43
CA PRO A 20 4.73 17.61 32.54
C PRO A 20 3.53 16.98 31.82
N ARG A 21 2.28 17.40 32.11
CA ARG A 21 1.11 17.02 31.31
C ARG A 21 0.89 17.93 30.11
N LEU A 22 1.76 18.93 29.95
CA LEU A 22 1.77 19.89 28.84
C LEU A 22 0.50 20.75 28.79
N ALA A 23 -0.14 20.96 29.95
CA ALA A 23 -1.27 21.88 30.09
C ALA A 23 -0.75 23.33 30.23
N PHE A 24 -0.60 24.03 29.11
CA PHE A 24 -0.08 25.40 29.08
C PHE A 24 -1.06 26.41 29.68
N ARG A 25 -0.52 27.30 30.50
CA ARG A 25 -1.22 28.47 31.03
C ARG A 25 -0.34 29.72 30.87
N PRO A 26 -0.95 30.90 30.64
CA PRO A 26 -0.20 32.14 30.61
C PRO A 26 0.30 32.50 32.01
N VAL A 27 1.54 32.98 32.08
CA VAL A 27 2.18 33.52 33.30
C VAL A 27 2.74 34.90 32.99
N ALA A 28 2.32 35.89 33.77
CA ALA A 28 2.79 37.26 33.64
C ALA A 28 4.26 37.36 34.06
N ILE A 29 5.09 37.97 33.22
CA ILE A 29 6.48 38.25 33.51
C ILE A 29 6.82 39.68 33.08
N SER A 30 7.49 40.41 33.97
CA SER A 30 7.85 41.80 33.70
C SER A 30 9.17 41.91 32.92
N ASP A 31 10.06 40.95 33.12
CA ASP A 31 11.37 40.90 32.50
C ASP A 31 11.28 40.31 31.08
N ARG A 32 11.95 40.93 30.11
CA ARG A 32 12.03 40.44 28.70
C ARG A 32 13.16 39.44 28.50
N THR A 33 14.05 39.34 29.47
CA THR A 33 15.19 38.43 29.50
C THR A 33 15.22 37.64 30.82
N PRO A 34 14.12 36.98 31.21
CA PRO A 34 14.02 36.38 32.52
C PRO A 34 15.05 35.26 32.72
N THR A 35 15.53 35.12 33.96
CA THR A 35 16.31 33.97 34.38
C THR A 35 15.42 32.76 34.69
N GLY A 36 15.99 31.56 34.73
CA GLY A 36 15.28 30.37 35.24
C GLY A 36 14.64 30.62 36.61
N ASP A 37 15.35 31.27 37.54
CA ASP A 37 14.83 31.61 38.87
C ASP A 37 13.65 32.58 38.84
N GLN A 38 13.65 33.55 37.91
CA GLN A 38 12.52 34.46 37.73
C GLN A 38 11.29 33.74 37.16
N ILE A 39 11.49 32.76 36.27
CA ILE A 39 10.42 31.90 35.75
C ILE A 39 9.82 31.05 36.88
N LEU A 40 10.67 30.39 37.69
CA LEU A 40 10.23 29.61 38.86
C LEU A 40 9.49 30.49 39.88
N ALA A 41 9.99 31.70 40.14
CA ALA A 41 9.32 32.66 41.02
C ALA A 41 7.94 33.07 40.50
N ALA A 42 7.81 33.31 39.19
CA ALA A 42 6.53 33.65 38.56
C ALA A 42 5.53 32.49 38.58
N CYS A 43 6.01 31.26 38.73
CA CYS A 43 5.19 30.06 38.87
C CYS A 43 4.76 29.76 40.31
N ASP A 44 5.23 30.54 41.29
CA ASP A 44 4.97 30.37 42.73
C ASP A 44 5.37 28.98 43.27
N VAL A 45 6.48 28.43 42.77
CA VAL A 45 7.02 27.14 43.21
C VAL A 45 8.12 27.29 44.28
N SER A 46 8.14 26.36 45.24
CA SER A 46 9.09 26.35 46.35
C SER A 46 9.26 24.92 46.92
N PRO A 47 10.45 24.54 47.42
CA PRO A 47 11.74 25.25 47.25
C PRO A 47 12.18 25.19 45.77
N ARG A 48 12.87 26.23 45.27
CA ARG A 48 13.10 26.38 43.82
C ARG A 48 14.13 25.39 43.29
N GLU A 49 15.10 25.00 44.12
CA GLU A 49 16.14 24.03 43.82
C GLU A 49 15.60 22.61 43.53
N ASP A 50 14.35 22.33 43.92
CA ASP A 50 13.67 21.07 43.61
C ASP A 50 13.07 21.04 42.19
N TYR A 51 13.10 22.17 41.47
CA TYR A 51 12.43 22.32 40.17
C TYR A 51 13.42 22.58 39.05
N VAL A 52 13.09 22.01 37.89
CA VAL A 52 13.76 22.29 36.62
C VAL A 52 12.87 23.16 35.73
N VAL A 53 13.50 24.00 34.91
CA VAL A 53 12.84 24.77 33.86
C VAL A 53 13.34 24.24 32.52
N LEU A 54 12.43 23.76 31.68
CA LEU A 54 12.73 23.38 30.30
C LEU A 54 12.08 24.38 29.36
N GLN A 55 12.86 25.03 28.50
CA GLN A 55 12.33 25.83 27.40
C GLN A 55 11.93 24.91 26.25
N TRP A 56 10.70 25.08 25.76
CA TRP A 56 10.22 24.42 24.55
C TRP A 56 10.48 25.33 23.35
N LEU A 57 11.44 24.94 22.52
CA LEU A 57 11.85 25.71 21.35
C LEU A 57 10.88 25.56 20.18
N ALA A 58 10.93 26.50 19.24
CA ALA A 58 10.14 26.43 18.00
C ALA A 58 10.46 25.19 17.14
N SER A 59 11.69 24.65 17.25
CA SER A 59 12.08 23.38 16.63
C SER A 59 11.33 22.17 17.19
N GLY A 60 10.77 22.30 18.39
CA GLY A 60 10.17 21.20 19.15
C GLY A 60 11.14 20.54 20.14
N ASP A 61 12.38 21.02 20.24
CA ASP A 61 13.36 20.52 21.22
C ASP A 61 13.11 21.13 22.60
N LEU A 62 13.58 20.43 23.64
CA LEU A 62 13.56 20.87 25.03
C LEU A 62 14.97 21.18 25.50
N GLU A 63 15.19 22.40 26.00
CA GLU A 63 16.46 22.82 26.58
C GLU A 63 16.29 23.16 28.07
N GLU A 64 17.20 22.68 28.90
CA GLU A 64 17.21 23.03 30.32
C GLU A 64 17.76 24.44 30.52
N ILE A 65 17.03 25.26 31.29
CA ILE A 65 17.44 26.60 31.69
C ILE A 65 17.86 26.57 33.15
N ARG A 66 19.12 26.92 33.41
CA ARG A 66 19.64 27.01 34.78
C ARG A 66 19.06 28.22 35.51
N GLY A 67 19.02 28.18 36.84
CA GLY A 67 18.43 29.24 37.66
C GLY A 67 18.97 30.66 37.36
N ASN A 68 20.26 30.80 37.08
CA ASN A 68 20.92 32.06 36.76
C ASN A 68 21.08 32.35 35.25
N GLU A 69 20.64 31.44 34.39
CA GLU A 69 20.72 31.56 32.94
C GLU A 69 19.57 32.42 32.43
N THR A 70 19.88 33.40 31.56
CA THR A 70 18.90 34.32 30.98
C THR A 70 18.36 33.78 29.66
N VAL A 71 17.04 33.84 29.49
CA VAL A 71 16.36 33.45 28.25
C VAL A 71 15.88 34.69 27.54
N THR A 72 16.15 34.84 26.24
CA THR A 72 15.58 35.96 25.48
C THR A 72 14.20 35.60 24.94
N LEU A 73 13.18 36.31 25.38
CA LEU A 73 11.82 36.17 24.85
C LEU A 73 11.72 36.89 23.49
N LYS A 74 12.15 36.22 22.41
CA LYS A 74 12.06 36.73 21.02
C LYS A 74 10.85 36.13 20.31
N GLY A 75 10.18 36.94 19.49
CA GLY A 75 9.08 36.50 18.63
C GLY A 75 7.77 37.22 18.89
N THR A 76 6.78 36.95 18.03
CA THR A 76 5.39 37.40 18.19
C THR A 76 4.56 36.45 19.04
N GLU A 77 5.01 35.21 19.19
CA GLU A 77 4.37 34.19 20.03
C GLU A 77 5.01 34.13 21.43
N PRO A 78 4.24 33.84 22.49
CA PRO A 78 4.78 33.71 23.83
C PRO A 78 5.71 32.49 23.91
N ALA A 79 6.87 32.67 24.55
CA ALA A 79 7.79 31.56 24.77
C ALA A 79 7.17 30.52 25.71
N ARG A 80 7.41 29.24 25.41
CA ARG A 80 6.83 28.10 26.13
C ARG A 80 7.87 27.46 27.05
N PHE A 81 7.45 27.15 28.26
CA PHE A 81 8.28 26.51 29.28
C PHE A 81 7.54 25.36 29.96
N ILE A 82 8.28 24.36 30.39
CA ILE A 82 7.80 23.28 31.26
C ILE A 82 8.51 23.45 32.60
N VAL A 83 7.74 23.55 33.68
CA VAL A 83 8.25 23.62 35.06
C VAL A 83 7.83 22.36 35.79
N ALA A 84 8.81 21.63 36.32
CA ALA A 84 8.57 20.34 36.95
C ALA A 84 9.48 20.15 38.16
N LYS A 85 8.96 19.49 39.20
CA LYS A 85 9.77 19.04 40.33
C LYS A 85 10.60 17.83 39.90
N ALA A 86 11.91 17.97 39.82
CA ALA A 86 12.82 16.91 39.34
C ALA A 86 14.25 17.14 39.86
N ASP A 87 14.95 16.05 40.17
CA ASP A 87 16.37 16.04 40.56
C ASP A 87 17.32 15.70 39.39
N ARG A 88 16.76 15.22 38.28
CA ARG A 88 17.48 14.79 37.06
C ARG A 88 16.56 14.83 35.85
N LEU A 89 17.16 14.78 34.66
CA LEU A 89 16.46 14.60 33.40
C LEU A 89 16.73 13.21 32.83
N PHE A 90 15.71 12.62 32.21
CA PHE A 90 15.76 11.32 31.54
C PHE A 90 15.81 11.54 30.03
N ARG A 91 16.70 10.82 29.35
CA ARG A 91 16.85 10.93 27.90
C ARG A 91 15.99 9.87 27.20
N LEU A 92 15.31 10.30 26.14
CA LEU A 92 14.65 9.42 25.17
C LEU A 92 14.99 9.86 23.75
N VAL A 93 14.78 8.97 22.79
CA VAL A 93 14.74 9.31 21.36
C VAL A 93 13.29 9.22 20.90
N LEU A 94 12.77 10.27 20.25
CA LEU A 94 11.44 10.31 19.64
C LEU A 94 11.54 10.72 18.18
N ASP A 95 11.19 9.82 17.25
CA ASP A 95 11.31 10.06 15.80
C ASP A 95 12.70 10.60 15.43
N ASP A 96 13.74 9.89 15.89
CA ASP A 96 15.17 10.20 15.73
C ASP A 96 15.66 11.49 16.42
N ARG A 97 14.82 12.17 17.21
CA ARG A 97 15.21 13.35 18.01
C ARG A 97 15.47 12.99 19.47
N SER A 98 16.60 13.43 20.00
CA SER A 98 16.92 13.24 21.42
C SER A 98 16.20 14.29 22.28
N ILE A 99 15.37 13.83 23.22
CA ILE A 99 14.61 14.69 24.13
C ILE A 99 15.04 14.42 25.58
N SER A 100 15.16 15.48 26.38
CA SER A 100 15.37 15.40 27.83
C SER A 100 14.07 15.69 28.55
N TRP A 101 13.60 14.73 29.36
CA TRP A 101 12.30 14.76 30.02
C TRP A 101 12.44 14.74 31.56
N PRO A 102 11.65 15.51 32.33
CA PRO A 102 11.90 15.70 33.76
C PRO A 102 11.32 14.60 34.66
N LEU A 103 10.53 13.67 34.13
CA LEU A 103 9.91 12.59 34.91
C LEU A 103 10.42 11.22 34.44
N LYS A 104 10.48 10.27 35.37
CA LYS A 104 10.81 8.86 35.07
C LYS A 104 9.80 8.15 34.15
N LYS A 105 8.65 8.78 33.89
CA LYS A 105 7.64 8.28 32.96
C LYS A 105 7.16 9.40 32.06
N ILE A 106 6.90 9.06 30.80
CA ILE A 106 6.31 9.96 29.81
C ILE A 106 5.05 9.32 29.22
N SER A 107 3.94 10.07 29.17
CA SER A 107 2.68 9.56 28.62
C SER A 107 2.69 9.58 27.10
N ALA A 108 1.89 8.72 26.47
CA ALA A 108 1.65 8.74 25.03
C ALA A 108 1.15 10.12 24.56
N ALA A 109 0.28 10.77 25.34
CA ALA A 109 -0.17 12.13 25.05
C ALA A 109 0.98 13.16 25.01
N ALA A 110 1.92 13.10 25.97
CA ALA A 110 3.07 13.99 25.98
C ALA A 110 4.02 13.71 24.81
N LEU A 111 4.26 12.44 24.48
CA LEU A 111 5.02 12.03 23.30
C LEU A 111 4.40 12.61 22.02
N ARG A 112 3.07 12.54 21.87
CA ARG A 112 2.37 13.08 20.70
C ARG A 112 2.54 14.60 20.56
N GLU A 113 2.37 15.33 21.64
CA GLU A 113 2.54 16.80 21.66
C GLU A 113 3.98 17.22 21.35
N LEU A 114 4.98 16.58 21.96
CA LEU A 114 6.40 16.85 21.69
C LEU A 114 6.81 16.45 20.27
N GLY A 115 6.23 15.35 19.79
CA GLY A 115 6.44 14.79 18.47
C GLY A 115 5.75 15.56 17.33
N LYS A 116 4.73 16.38 17.66
CA LYS A 116 3.70 16.82 16.69
C LYS A 116 3.14 15.63 15.90
N ILE A 117 2.94 14.51 16.58
CA ILE A 117 2.56 13.22 15.97
C ILE A 117 1.05 13.21 15.75
N ASP A 118 0.67 12.76 14.56
CA ASP A 118 -0.72 12.58 14.16
C ASP A 118 -1.49 11.71 15.18
N PRO A 119 -2.68 12.11 15.64
CA PRO A 119 -3.47 11.32 16.57
C PRO A 119 -3.76 9.88 16.10
N THR A 120 -3.79 9.65 14.79
CA THR A 120 -4.05 8.33 14.19
C THR A 120 -2.81 7.45 14.11
N ALA A 121 -1.59 8.02 14.20
CA ALA A 121 -0.37 7.25 14.17
C ALA A 121 -0.21 6.44 15.47
N ARG A 122 0.38 5.25 15.38
CA ARG A 122 0.73 4.43 16.54
C ARG A 122 2.15 4.72 17.01
N LEU A 123 2.37 4.60 18.31
CA LEU A 123 3.67 4.79 18.94
C LEU A 123 4.27 3.44 19.33
N TYR A 124 5.54 3.24 19.03
CA TYR A 124 6.26 2.01 19.34
C TYR A 124 7.56 2.31 20.07
N ILE A 125 7.96 1.42 20.98
CA ILE A 125 9.32 1.35 21.53
C ILE A 125 10.09 0.33 20.70
N ARG A 126 11.25 0.73 20.16
CA ARG A 126 12.14 -0.16 19.43
C ARG A 126 12.77 -1.17 20.39
N ARG A 127 12.68 -2.46 20.05
CA ARG A 127 13.35 -3.55 20.78
C ARG A 127 14.37 -4.22 19.85
N GLU A 128 15.55 -4.53 20.35
CA GLU A 128 16.62 -5.13 19.51
C GLU A 128 16.42 -6.64 19.31
N ASP A 129 16.05 -7.35 20.38
CA ASP A 129 15.98 -8.82 20.40
C ASP A 129 14.56 -9.39 20.25
N GLU A 130 13.54 -8.52 20.25
CA GLU A 130 12.13 -8.90 20.16
C GLU A 130 11.34 -7.92 19.29
N ALA A 131 10.06 -8.21 19.07
CA ALA A 131 9.19 -7.32 18.31
C ALA A 131 9.01 -5.99 19.05
N ASP A 132 8.99 -4.90 18.29
CA ASP A 132 8.76 -3.56 18.84
C ASP A 132 7.46 -3.50 19.65
N GLU A 133 7.55 -2.86 20.81
CA GLU A 133 6.47 -2.80 21.78
C GLU A 133 5.51 -1.66 21.43
N LEU A 134 4.22 -1.96 21.29
CA LEU A 134 3.19 -0.95 21.06
C LEU A 134 2.89 -0.19 22.36
N ILE A 135 2.96 1.14 22.31
CA ILE A 135 2.53 2.02 23.40
C ILE A 135 1.03 2.29 23.22
N ALA A 136 0.22 1.95 24.23
CA ALA A 136 -1.21 2.26 24.24
C ALA A 136 -1.47 3.78 24.26
N ASP A 137 -2.60 4.23 23.70
CA ASP A 137 -2.93 5.67 23.59
C ASP A 137 -3.06 6.37 24.95
N ASP A 138 -3.50 5.65 25.99
CA ASP A 138 -3.54 6.10 27.39
C ASP A 138 -2.33 5.63 28.20
N GLY A 139 -1.36 4.99 27.53
CA GLY A 139 -0.17 4.41 28.12
C GLY A 139 0.90 5.42 28.49
N ALA A 140 1.95 4.90 29.11
CA ALA A 140 3.15 5.65 29.45
C ALA A 140 4.39 4.76 29.36
N VAL A 141 5.52 5.35 28.99
CA VAL A 141 6.82 4.70 28.88
C VAL A 141 7.64 5.01 30.12
N ALA A 142 8.27 3.99 30.71
CA ALA A 142 9.26 4.15 31.77
C ALA A 142 10.62 4.55 31.17
N LEU A 143 11.30 5.50 31.79
CA LEU A 143 12.58 6.05 31.34
C LEU A 143 13.69 5.85 32.39
N ASP A 144 13.39 5.21 33.52
CA ASP A 144 14.31 4.98 34.63
C ASP A 144 15.11 3.67 34.54
N ASP A 145 14.89 2.89 33.48
CA ASP A 145 15.67 1.70 33.18
C ASP A 145 17.03 2.04 32.55
N ILE A 146 17.94 1.06 32.51
CA ILE A 146 19.27 1.24 31.92
C ILE A 146 19.14 1.32 30.39
N GLY A 147 19.45 2.49 29.83
CA GLY A 147 19.46 2.69 28.39
C GLY A 147 18.85 4.03 28.00
N VAL A 148 18.54 4.16 26.70
CA VAL A 148 17.76 5.27 26.16
C VAL A 148 16.63 4.66 25.35
N GLU A 149 15.39 4.91 25.76
CA GLU A 149 14.23 4.40 25.02
C GLU A 149 14.16 5.06 23.65
N ASN A 150 14.07 4.24 22.61
CA ASN A 150 13.92 4.70 21.23
C ASN A 150 12.48 4.51 20.81
N ILE A 151 11.75 5.62 20.76
CA ILE A 151 10.33 5.69 20.48
C ILE A 151 10.15 6.26 19.08
N TYR A 152 9.27 5.65 18.29
CA TYR A 152 8.94 6.16 16.97
C TYR A 152 7.44 6.06 16.68
N SER A 153 6.96 6.99 15.86
CA SER A 153 5.62 6.99 15.36
C SER A 153 5.55 6.27 14.01
N LYS A 154 4.47 5.53 13.80
CA LYS A 154 4.19 4.82 12.55
C LYS A 154 2.74 5.00 12.19
N ARG A 155 2.50 5.59 11.01
CA ARG A 155 1.19 5.53 10.37
C ARG A 155 0.96 4.11 9.88
N GLU A 156 -0.14 3.51 10.28
CA GLU A 156 -0.55 2.23 9.71
C GLU A 156 -1.05 2.49 8.29
N VAL A 157 -0.50 1.75 7.33
CA VAL A 157 -0.95 1.77 5.95
C VAL A 157 -1.56 0.42 5.66
N TRP A 158 -2.87 0.41 5.53
CA TRP A 158 -3.61 -0.79 5.19
C TRP A 158 -3.67 -0.96 3.68
N LYS A 159 -3.66 -2.21 3.22
CA LYS A 159 -3.73 -2.57 1.81
C LYS A 159 -5.03 -3.30 1.53
N LEU A 160 -5.78 -2.84 0.53
CA LEU A 160 -7.00 -3.48 0.06
C LEU A 160 -6.86 -3.82 -1.42
N ASN A 161 -7.20 -5.05 -1.81
CA ASN A 161 -7.23 -5.43 -3.23
C ASN A 161 -8.63 -5.24 -3.80
N VAL A 162 -8.81 -4.30 -4.72
CA VAL A 162 -10.06 -4.07 -5.44
C VAL A 162 -9.89 -4.58 -6.86
N GLN A 163 -10.46 -5.75 -7.14
CA GLN A 163 -10.46 -6.35 -8.48
C GLN A 163 -9.05 -6.45 -9.12
N GLY A 164 -8.02 -6.71 -8.31
CA GLY A 164 -6.62 -6.80 -8.76
C GLY A 164 -5.78 -5.55 -8.47
N VAL A 165 -6.40 -4.38 -8.29
CA VAL A 165 -5.72 -3.13 -7.93
C VAL A 165 -5.51 -3.07 -6.42
N VAL A 166 -4.26 -2.93 -5.96
CA VAL A 166 -3.98 -2.76 -4.53
C VAL A 166 -3.97 -1.28 -4.20
N ILE A 167 -4.97 -0.84 -3.44
CA ILE A 167 -5.03 0.51 -2.89
C ILE A 167 -4.43 0.54 -1.49
N GLN A 168 -3.97 1.72 -1.07
CA GLN A 168 -3.48 1.98 0.27
C GLN A 168 -4.44 2.93 0.99
N SER A 169 -4.68 2.67 2.27
CA SER A 169 -5.48 3.52 3.15
C SER A 169 -4.66 3.88 4.39
N GLU A 170 -4.69 5.15 4.77
CA GLU A 170 -4.19 5.63 6.09
C GLU A 170 -5.29 5.60 7.16
N ASP A 171 -6.53 5.29 6.78
CA ASP A 171 -7.63 5.06 7.71
C ASP A 171 -7.85 3.55 7.91
N PRO A 172 -8.12 3.10 9.15
CA PRO A 172 -8.37 1.68 9.47
C PRO A 172 -9.68 1.16 8.87
N THR A 173 -10.53 2.06 8.39
CA THR A 173 -11.80 1.73 7.76
C THR A 173 -11.97 2.49 6.47
N ILE A 174 -12.57 1.86 5.46
CA ILE A 174 -12.86 2.49 4.17
C ILE A 174 -14.25 2.11 3.69
N THR A 175 -15.01 3.06 3.14
CA THR A 175 -16.28 2.73 2.49
C THR A 175 -16.01 2.00 1.18
N VAL A 176 -16.89 1.07 0.80
CA VAL A 176 -16.78 0.37 -0.48
C VAL A 176 -16.72 1.38 -1.63
N ARG A 177 -17.55 2.43 -1.61
CA ARG A 177 -17.51 3.53 -2.59
C ARG A 177 -16.12 4.18 -2.69
N ALA A 178 -15.53 4.58 -1.56
CA ALA A 178 -14.21 5.21 -1.57
C ALA A 178 -13.13 4.25 -2.08
N ALA A 179 -13.22 2.97 -1.73
CA ALA A 179 -12.31 1.94 -2.23
C ALA A 179 -12.40 1.75 -3.75
N LEU A 180 -13.60 1.78 -4.33
CA LEU A 180 -13.80 1.72 -5.79
C LEU A 180 -13.17 2.94 -6.48
N VAL A 181 -13.45 4.15 -5.98
CA VAL A 181 -12.89 5.39 -6.53
C VAL A 181 -11.36 5.39 -6.46
N ALA A 182 -10.79 5.01 -5.31
CA ALA A 182 -9.34 4.92 -5.13
C ALA A 182 -8.68 3.90 -6.06
N ALA A 183 -9.42 2.85 -6.44
CA ALA A 183 -8.97 1.83 -7.37
C ALA A 183 -9.27 2.15 -8.84
N GLY A 184 -9.92 3.29 -9.13
CA GLY A 184 -10.26 3.74 -10.48
C GLY A 184 -11.53 3.14 -11.07
N PHE A 185 -12.40 2.52 -10.26
CA PHE A 185 -13.70 2.00 -10.69
C PHE A 185 -14.81 3.02 -10.43
N ASP A 186 -15.71 3.20 -11.41
CA ASP A 186 -16.90 4.04 -11.26
C ASP A 186 -17.92 3.35 -10.32
N PRO A 187 -18.22 3.91 -9.13
CA PRO A 187 -19.19 3.32 -8.21
C PRO A 187 -20.61 3.22 -8.79
N GLU A 188 -20.98 4.09 -9.72
CA GLU A 188 -22.34 4.20 -10.27
C GLU A 188 -22.60 3.21 -11.42
N GLN A 189 -21.57 2.48 -11.88
CA GLN A 189 -21.66 1.48 -12.95
C GLN A 189 -22.48 0.24 -12.58
N GLY A 190 -23.04 0.18 -11.37
CA GLY A 190 -23.96 -0.88 -10.96
C GLY A 190 -23.24 -2.20 -10.72
N TRP A 191 -22.48 -2.28 -9.64
CA TRP A 191 -21.73 -3.48 -9.27
C TRP A 191 -22.49 -4.38 -8.28
N ILE A 192 -22.38 -5.69 -8.47
CA ILE A 192 -22.42 -6.71 -7.42
C ILE A 192 -21.03 -6.76 -6.79
N ILE A 193 -20.94 -6.41 -5.51
CA ILE A 193 -19.67 -6.27 -4.80
C ILE A 193 -19.60 -7.38 -3.76
N VAL A 194 -18.52 -8.16 -3.78
CA VAL A 194 -18.28 -9.22 -2.79
C VAL A 194 -16.98 -8.93 -2.07
N LEU A 195 -17.05 -8.76 -0.76
CA LEU A 195 -15.90 -8.71 0.12
C LEU A 195 -15.48 -10.13 0.47
N LYS A 196 -14.20 -10.44 0.21
CA LYS A 196 -13.54 -11.68 0.63
C LYS A 196 -12.55 -11.34 1.75
N ALA A 197 -12.85 -11.82 2.95
CA ALA A 197 -11.93 -11.88 4.07
C ALA A 197 -11.30 -13.29 4.15
N SER A 198 -10.33 -13.46 5.04
CA SER A 198 -9.61 -14.70 5.29
C SER A 198 -10.52 -15.85 5.74
N ASP A 199 -11.63 -15.55 6.41
CA ASP A 199 -12.59 -16.51 6.98
C ASP A 199 -13.98 -16.48 6.31
N ALA A 200 -14.34 -15.40 5.61
CA ALA A 200 -15.69 -15.21 5.09
C ALA A 200 -15.76 -14.56 3.70
N LYS A 201 -16.85 -14.81 2.99
CA LYS A 201 -17.24 -14.10 1.77
C LYS A 201 -18.64 -13.56 1.97
N ARG A 202 -18.83 -12.24 1.83
CA ARG A 202 -20.14 -11.60 1.92
C ARG A 202 -20.35 -10.59 0.82
N GLN A 203 -21.57 -10.50 0.32
CA GLN A 203 -21.96 -9.41 -0.57
C GLN A 203 -22.06 -8.11 0.23
N VAL A 204 -21.62 -7.01 -0.36
CA VAL A 204 -21.64 -5.67 0.23
C VAL A 204 -22.24 -4.67 -0.75
N THR A 205 -22.63 -3.52 -0.22
CA THR A 205 -23.18 -2.34 -0.92
C THR A 205 -22.14 -1.21 -0.90
N LEU A 206 -22.36 -0.15 -1.67
CA LEU A 206 -21.42 0.98 -1.77
C LEU A 206 -21.23 1.72 -0.45
N ASP A 207 -22.24 1.71 0.42
CA ASP A 207 -22.24 2.42 1.69
C ASP A 207 -21.72 1.56 2.85
N ASP A 208 -21.42 0.27 2.61
CA ASP A 208 -20.81 -0.58 3.61
C ASP A 208 -19.40 -0.10 3.95
N ILE A 209 -19.08 -0.14 5.24
CA ILE A 209 -17.75 0.16 5.77
C ILE A 209 -16.97 -1.15 5.90
N ILE A 210 -15.75 -1.15 5.39
CA ILE A 210 -14.79 -2.24 5.49
C ILE A 210 -13.80 -1.90 6.60
N ASP A 211 -13.53 -2.84 7.51
CA ASP A 211 -12.54 -2.69 8.57
C ASP A 211 -11.24 -3.42 8.18
N LEU A 212 -10.23 -2.65 7.82
CA LEU A 212 -8.97 -3.15 7.27
C LEU A 212 -8.04 -3.73 8.34
N ARG A 213 -8.42 -3.71 9.63
CA ARG A 213 -7.61 -4.21 10.75
C ARG A 213 -7.57 -5.74 10.83
N ALA A 214 -8.42 -6.45 10.08
CA ALA A 214 -8.48 -7.90 10.09
C ALA A 214 -7.23 -8.53 9.43
N PRO A 215 -6.70 -9.67 9.94
CA PRO A 215 -5.55 -10.35 9.34
C PRO A 215 -5.90 -11.00 7.99
N GLY A 216 -5.25 -10.54 6.92
CA GLY A 216 -5.39 -11.09 5.57
C GLY A 216 -5.89 -10.03 4.59
N VAL A 217 -5.22 -9.88 3.45
CA VAL A 217 -5.55 -8.86 2.44
C VAL A 217 -7.00 -9.03 2.01
N GLU A 218 -7.85 -8.14 2.50
CA GLU A 218 -9.25 -8.10 2.12
C GLU A 218 -9.35 -7.81 0.62
N LYS A 219 -10.19 -8.58 -0.06
CA LYS A 219 -10.36 -8.47 -1.50
C LYS A 219 -11.80 -8.11 -1.84
N LEU A 220 -12.00 -6.94 -2.41
CA LEU A 220 -13.23 -6.61 -3.11
C LEU A 220 -13.19 -7.23 -4.51
N ARG A 221 -14.18 -8.08 -4.80
CA ARG A 221 -14.47 -8.55 -6.15
C ARG A 221 -15.69 -7.79 -6.66
N LEU A 222 -15.54 -7.18 -7.84
CA LEU A 222 -16.61 -6.48 -8.53
C LEU A 222 -17.16 -7.38 -9.64
N THR A 223 -18.47 -7.37 -9.84
CA THR A 223 -19.16 -8.07 -10.93
C THR A 223 -20.33 -7.19 -11.38
N PRO A 224 -20.39 -6.74 -12.65
CA PRO A 224 -21.48 -5.87 -13.11
C PRO A 224 -22.87 -6.50 -12.89
N ARG A 225 -23.87 -5.68 -12.55
CA ARG A 225 -25.20 -6.12 -12.10
C ARG A 225 -26.17 -6.39 -13.25
N GLU A 226 -26.05 -5.70 -14.39
CA GLU A 226 -26.70 -6.03 -15.67
C GLU A 226 -26.13 -5.15 -16.80
N ILE A 227 -26.04 -5.72 -18.02
CA ILE A 227 -25.29 -5.21 -19.18
C ILE A 227 -26.24 -4.44 -20.10
N ASN A 228 -25.88 -3.22 -20.50
CA ASN A 228 -26.55 -2.53 -21.61
C ASN A 228 -25.51 -2.07 -22.64
N ASN A 229 -25.83 -2.35 -23.90
CA ASN A 229 -24.96 -2.41 -25.07
C ASN A 229 -23.97 -1.25 -25.25
N GLY A 230 -22.75 -1.59 -25.70
CA GLY A 230 -22.13 -0.78 -26.74
C GLY A 230 -20.62 -0.56 -26.76
N GLU A 231 -19.77 -1.40 -26.16
CA GLU A 231 -18.36 -1.62 -26.54
C GLU A 231 -17.78 -2.67 -25.58
N VAL A 232 -17.29 -3.79 -26.13
CA VAL A 232 -17.07 -5.02 -25.38
C VAL A 232 -15.58 -5.20 -25.09
N ASP A 233 -15.13 -4.80 -23.91
CA ASP A 233 -13.98 -5.45 -23.28
C ASP A 233 -14.52 -6.64 -22.47
N GLU A 234 -14.55 -7.80 -23.12
CA GLU A 234 -15.05 -9.06 -22.55
C GLU A 234 -14.21 -9.45 -21.33
N VAL A 235 -14.87 -9.73 -20.21
CA VAL A 235 -14.28 -10.55 -19.15
C VAL A 235 -13.89 -11.89 -19.78
N LEU A 236 -12.60 -12.10 -20.03
CA LEU A 236 -12.08 -13.30 -20.68
C LEU A 236 -12.62 -14.55 -19.96
N ARG A 237 -13.28 -15.41 -20.73
CA ARG A 237 -14.09 -16.52 -20.22
C ARG A 237 -13.23 -17.60 -19.56
N ARG A 238 -13.80 -18.30 -18.55
CA ARG A 238 -13.11 -19.36 -17.79
C ARG A 238 -14.01 -20.59 -17.57
N ASP A 239 -14.40 -21.27 -18.65
CA ASP A 239 -15.30 -22.45 -18.56
C ASP A 239 -14.65 -23.66 -17.88
N PHE A 240 -13.32 -23.74 -17.84
CA PHE A 240 -12.56 -24.75 -17.11
C PHE A 240 -11.20 -24.21 -16.64
N SER A 241 -10.64 -24.80 -15.58
CA SER A 241 -9.31 -24.44 -15.08
C SER A 241 -8.19 -25.19 -15.81
N LEU A 242 -7.06 -24.52 -16.00
CA LEU A 242 -5.81 -25.17 -16.43
C LEU A 242 -5.02 -25.64 -15.21
N LEU A 243 -3.81 -26.17 -15.40
CA LEU A 243 -2.92 -26.42 -14.27
C LEU A 243 -2.47 -25.08 -13.69
N PRO A 244 -2.27 -24.98 -12.36
CA PRO A 244 -1.77 -23.74 -11.75
C PRO A 244 -0.49 -23.20 -12.38
N THR A 245 0.40 -24.09 -12.85
CA THR A 245 1.64 -23.74 -13.55
C THR A 245 1.40 -23.14 -14.93
N ASP A 246 0.37 -23.58 -15.65
CA ASP A 246 0.01 -23.00 -16.94
C ASP A 246 -0.58 -21.61 -16.76
N GLU A 247 -1.54 -21.47 -15.84
CA GLU A 247 -2.16 -20.17 -15.56
C GLU A 247 -1.12 -19.14 -15.10
N ALA A 248 -0.21 -19.53 -14.20
CA ALA A 248 0.89 -18.68 -13.76
C ALA A 248 1.81 -18.27 -14.92
N GLY A 249 2.15 -19.20 -15.82
CA GLY A 249 3.02 -18.93 -16.95
C GLY A 249 2.38 -18.06 -18.05
N LEU A 250 1.10 -18.27 -18.33
CA LEU A 250 0.34 -17.44 -19.27
C LEU A 250 0.23 -16.00 -18.75
N ASN A 251 -0.06 -15.83 -17.45
CA ASN A 251 -0.11 -14.52 -16.81
C ASN A 251 1.27 -13.85 -16.77
N ALA A 252 2.34 -14.59 -16.45
CA ALA A 252 3.69 -14.04 -16.43
C ALA A 252 4.18 -13.58 -17.82
N ARG A 253 3.65 -14.16 -18.90
CA ARG A 253 3.90 -13.74 -20.29
C ARG A 253 2.96 -12.61 -20.77
N ASN A 254 2.07 -12.13 -19.89
CA ASN A 254 1.05 -11.13 -20.20
C ASN A 254 0.20 -11.49 -21.44
N LEU A 255 -0.12 -12.79 -21.59
CA LEU A 255 -0.97 -13.27 -22.67
C LEU A 255 -2.45 -13.07 -22.29
N GLU A 256 -3.26 -12.60 -23.23
CA GLU A 256 -4.71 -12.51 -23.08
C GLU A 256 -5.32 -13.88 -23.39
N TRP A 257 -5.73 -14.63 -22.37
CA TRP A 257 -6.23 -15.98 -22.56
C TRP A 257 -7.63 -16.19 -22.01
N GLU A 258 -8.44 -17.02 -22.66
CA GLU A 258 -9.74 -17.55 -22.19
C GLU A 258 -9.80 -19.07 -22.28
N THR A 259 -10.62 -19.72 -21.45
CA THR A 259 -10.95 -21.14 -21.56
C THR A 259 -12.43 -21.32 -21.84
N VAL A 260 -12.75 -22.13 -22.87
CA VAL A 260 -14.11 -22.29 -23.39
C VAL A 260 -14.42 -23.76 -23.57
N VAL A 261 -15.63 -24.18 -23.21
CA VAL A 261 -16.18 -25.48 -23.61
C VAL A 261 -17.13 -25.28 -24.80
N ASP A 262 -16.75 -25.81 -25.96
CA ASP A 262 -17.55 -25.72 -27.19
C ASP A 262 -17.65 -27.08 -27.87
N GLY A 263 -18.88 -27.52 -28.17
CA GLY A 263 -19.14 -28.86 -28.72
C GLY A 263 -18.63 -30.01 -27.83
N GLY A 264 -18.53 -29.81 -26.52
CA GLY A 264 -17.95 -30.77 -25.58
C GLY A 264 -16.42 -30.86 -25.58
N ARG A 265 -15.74 -30.03 -26.38
CA ARG A 265 -14.28 -29.91 -26.43
C ARG A 265 -13.84 -28.72 -25.59
N ARG A 266 -12.67 -28.84 -24.96
CA ARG A 266 -12.08 -27.79 -24.13
C ARG A 266 -11.06 -27.01 -24.94
N TRP A 267 -11.25 -25.70 -25.05
CA TRP A 267 -10.40 -24.81 -25.82
C TRP A 267 -9.72 -23.79 -24.90
N LEU A 268 -8.42 -23.61 -25.08
CA LEU A 268 -7.69 -22.46 -24.60
C LEU A 268 -7.51 -21.51 -25.79
N LEU A 269 -8.03 -20.29 -25.68
CA LEU A 269 -7.90 -19.24 -26.70
C LEU A 269 -6.96 -18.16 -26.19
N LEU A 270 -5.99 -17.77 -27.01
CA LEU A 270 -4.97 -16.78 -26.73
C LEU A 270 -5.14 -15.63 -27.71
N SER A 271 -5.81 -14.57 -27.28
CA SER A 271 -6.07 -13.36 -28.07
C SER A 271 -4.80 -12.55 -28.26
N ASN A 272 -4.74 -11.78 -29.34
CA ASN A 272 -3.65 -10.84 -29.63
C ASN A 272 -2.24 -11.47 -29.57
N TYR A 273 -2.11 -12.73 -29.99
CA TYR A 273 -0.84 -13.44 -30.03
C TYR A 273 0.06 -12.88 -31.14
N ASN A 274 1.20 -12.31 -30.78
CA ASN A 274 2.11 -11.66 -31.71
C ASN A 274 2.71 -12.65 -32.71
N LEU A 275 2.73 -12.27 -33.98
CA LEU A 275 3.31 -13.06 -35.06
C LEU A 275 4.64 -12.43 -35.53
N PRO A 276 5.59 -13.24 -36.01
CA PRO A 276 6.82 -12.72 -36.62
C PRO A 276 6.53 -11.98 -37.92
N ALA A 277 7.46 -11.13 -38.35
CA ALA A 277 7.39 -10.48 -39.66
C ALA A 277 7.37 -11.51 -40.80
N GLY A 278 6.57 -11.25 -41.83
CA GLY A 278 6.39 -12.16 -42.97
C GLY A 278 4.94 -12.63 -43.17
N TYR A 279 4.06 -12.37 -42.20
CA TYR A 279 2.61 -12.53 -42.32
C TYR A 279 1.93 -11.20 -42.66
N THR A 280 0.78 -11.28 -43.32
CA THR A 280 -0.06 -10.12 -43.70
C THR A 280 -0.73 -9.41 -42.51
N ILE A 281 -0.68 -10.02 -41.33
CA ILE A 281 -1.19 -9.50 -40.06
C ILE A 281 -0.10 -9.65 -38.99
N THR A 282 -0.15 -8.81 -37.96
CA THR A 282 0.87 -8.79 -36.89
C THR A 282 0.48 -9.59 -35.66
N ALA A 283 -0.79 -9.94 -35.51
CA ALA A 283 -1.30 -10.74 -34.40
C ALA A 283 -2.48 -11.61 -34.82
N ALA A 284 -2.70 -12.71 -34.11
CA ALA A 284 -3.84 -13.60 -34.29
C ALA A 284 -4.30 -14.19 -32.94
N THR A 285 -5.49 -14.77 -32.91
CA THR A 285 -5.92 -15.65 -31.83
C THR A 285 -5.37 -17.05 -32.08
N ILE A 286 -4.65 -17.61 -31.11
CA ILE A 286 -4.21 -19.01 -31.12
C ILE A 286 -5.16 -19.83 -30.25
N ALA A 287 -5.70 -20.91 -30.80
CA ALA A 287 -6.50 -21.88 -30.06
C ALA A 287 -5.75 -23.19 -29.85
N LEU A 288 -5.80 -23.72 -28.64
CA LEU A 288 -5.31 -25.05 -28.27
C LEU A 288 -6.48 -25.88 -27.75
N GLU A 289 -6.62 -27.10 -28.25
CA GLU A 289 -7.55 -28.07 -27.66
C GLU A 289 -6.88 -28.71 -26.44
N ILE A 290 -7.53 -28.66 -25.27
CA ILE A 290 -7.02 -29.20 -24.02
C ILE A 290 -7.69 -30.55 -23.73
N PRO A 291 -7.04 -31.70 -24.00
CA PRO A 291 -7.67 -33.01 -23.83
C PRO A 291 -8.12 -33.22 -22.39
N PRO A 292 -9.26 -33.89 -22.10
CA PRO A 292 -9.73 -34.13 -20.73
C PRO A 292 -8.68 -34.72 -19.78
N ALA A 293 -7.81 -35.60 -20.29
CA ALA A 293 -6.73 -36.25 -19.53
C ALA A 293 -5.42 -35.46 -19.47
N TYR A 294 -5.39 -34.20 -19.94
CA TYR A 294 -4.24 -33.31 -19.79
C TYR A 294 -3.86 -33.13 -18.30
N PRO A 295 -2.56 -33.19 -17.90
CA PRO A 295 -1.36 -33.26 -18.74
C PRO A 295 -0.84 -34.69 -19.03
N SER A 296 -1.59 -35.73 -18.66
CA SER A 296 -1.23 -37.10 -19.03
C SER A 296 -1.40 -37.35 -20.53
N ALA A 297 -2.38 -36.67 -21.16
CA ALA A 297 -2.58 -36.64 -22.60
C ALA A 297 -1.95 -35.40 -23.26
N GLU A 298 -1.50 -35.56 -24.50
CA GLU A 298 -0.80 -34.56 -25.30
C GLU A 298 -1.74 -33.47 -25.86
N ILE A 299 -1.26 -32.21 -25.88
CA ILE A 299 -1.82 -31.17 -26.74
C ILE A 299 -1.22 -31.36 -28.13
N ASP A 300 -2.06 -31.67 -29.11
CA ASP A 300 -1.61 -32.23 -30.39
C ASP A 300 -1.22 -31.18 -31.44
N MET A 301 -2.09 -30.17 -31.64
CA MET A 301 -1.99 -29.17 -32.71
C MET A 301 -2.27 -27.76 -32.16
N PHE A 302 -2.34 -26.77 -33.05
CA PHE A 302 -2.89 -25.45 -32.76
C PHE A 302 -3.75 -24.95 -33.92
N TYR A 303 -4.51 -23.88 -33.67
CA TYR A 303 -5.38 -23.28 -34.66
C TYR A 303 -5.32 -21.76 -34.61
N CYS A 304 -5.47 -21.09 -35.75
CA CYS A 304 -5.31 -19.64 -35.86
C CYS A 304 -6.59 -18.96 -36.36
N LEU A 305 -6.86 -17.77 -35.80
CA LEU A 305 -7.88 -16.85 -36.29
C LEU A 305 -7.35 -15.40 -36.26
N PRO A 306 -7.37 -14.64 -37.36
CA PRO A 306 -7.80 -15.07 -38.69
C PRO A 306 -6.80 -16.07 -39.30
N HIS A 307 -7.10 -16.55 -40.51
CA HIS A 307 -6.21 -17.48 -41.21
C HIS A 307 -4.91 -16.76 -41.55
N LEU A 308 -3.78 -17.40 -41.27
CA LEU A 308 -2.47 -16.80 -41.50
C LEU A 308 -2.12 -16.90 -42.98
N VAL A 309 -1.71 -15.78 -43.55
CA VAL A 309 -1.29 -15.65 -44.95
C VAL A 309 0.05 -14.96 -44.99
N ARG A 310 1.00 -15.52 -45.73
CA ARG A 310 2.34 -14.97 -45.93
C ARG A 310 2.32 -13.78 -46.89
N ILE A 311 3.18 -12.79 -46.64
CA ILE A 311 3.33 -11.61 -47.50
C ILE A 311 3.84 -12.01 -48.91
N ASP A 312 4.65 -13.06 -49.01
CA ASP A 312 5.20 -13.56 -50.28
C ASP A 312 4.20 -14.39 -51.11
N GLY A 313 2.95 -14.53 -50.63
CA GLY A 313 1.88 -15.24 -51.32
C GLY A 313 2.05 -16.76 -51.38
N LYS A 314 3.09 -17.34 -50.77
CA LYS A 314 3.24 -18.79 -50.71
C LYS A 314 2.19 -19.39 -49.78
N GLY A 315 1.62 -20.51 -50.20
CA GLY A 315 0.72 -21.30 -49.36
C GLY A 315 1.46 -21.89 -48.16
N ILE A 316 0.77 -22.02 -47.03
CA ILE A 316 1.29 -22.68 -45.84
C ILE A 316 0.80 -24.13 -45.86
N PRO A 317 1.69 -25.13 -45.97
CA PRO A 317 1.28 -26.51 -46.14
C PRO A 317 0.61 -27.07 -44.89
N GLN A 318 -0.39 -27.93 -45.09
CA GLN A 318 -1.16 -28.59 -44.02
C GLN A 318 -1.92 -27.60 -43.12
N THR A 319 -2.50 -26.59 -43.75
CA THR A 319 -3.37 -25.59 -43.10
C THR A 319 -4.73 -25.42 -43.79
N GLU A 320 -5.12 -26.38 -44.64
CA GLU A 320 -6.33 -26.30 -45.47
C GLU A 320 -7.61 -26.62 -44.69
N ALA A 321 -7.48 -27.35 -43.57
CA ALA A 321 -8.59 -27.76 -42.73
C ALA A 321 -9.04 -26.66 -41.75
N ARG A 322 -10.30 -26.72 -41.33
CA ARG A 322 -10.93 -25.71 -40.47
C ARG A 322 -11.70 -26.35 -39.32
N VAL A 323 -11.78 -25.66 -38.20
CA VAL A 323 -12.63 -26.01 -37.07
C VAL A 323 -13.47 -24.80 -36.68
N SER A 324 -14.74 -25.01 -36.36
CA SER A 324 -15.58 -23.97 -35.77
C SER A 324 -15.39 -23.99 -34.25
N ILE A 325 -15.02 -22.83 -33.69
CA ILE A 325 -14.92 -22.61 -32.23
C ILE A 325 -15.75 -21.36 -31.94
N ARG A 326 -16.82 -21.50 -31.15
CA ARG A 326 -17.79 -20.43 -30.87
C ARG A 326 -18.35 -19.78 -32.15
N GLY A 327 -18.56 -20.57 -33.20
CA GLY A 327 -19.05 -20.08 -34.49
C GLY A 327 -17.98 -19.40 -35.37
N GLN A 328 -16.76 -19.18 -34.88
CA GLN A 328 -15.65 -18.64 -35.67
C GLN A 328 -14.83 -19.76 -36.31
N LEU A 329 -14.39 -19.55 -37.55
CA LEU A 329 -13.70 -20.58 -38.34
C LEU A 329 -12.18 -20.45 -38.21
N PHE A 330 -11.60 -21.23 -37.31
CA PHE A 330 -10.16 -21.28 -37.11
C PHE A 330 -9.48 -22.15 -38.18
N GLN A 331 -8.32 -21.70 -38.67
CA GLN A 331 -7.43 -22.46 -39.53
C GLN A 331 -6.68 -23.51 -38.70
N ARG A 332 -6.78 -24.79 -39.05
CA ARG A 332 -6.04 -25.85 -38.35
C ARG A 332 -4.60 -25.92 -38.83
N TRP A 333 -3.65 -25.97 -37.90
CA TRP A 333 -2.24 -26.21 -38.18
C TRP A 333 -1.84 -27.60 -37.72
N SER A 334 -1.71 -28.54 -38.67
CA SER A 334 -1.26 -29.91 -38.39
C SER A 334 0.25 -29.94 -38.13
N ARG A 335 0.66 -29.49 -36.94
CA ARG A 335 2.03 -29.46 -36.45
C ARG A 335 2.04 -30.16 -35.10
N HIS A 336 2.67 -31.34 -35.08
CA HIS A 336 2.64 -32.29 -33.98
C HIS A 336 4.04 -32.51 -33.44
N ARG A 337 4.16 -33.03 -32.21
CA ARG A 337 5.47 -33.47 -31.70
C ARG A 337 5.95 -34.69 -32.47
N GLY A 338 7.23 -34.68 -32.82
CA GLY A 338 7.88 -35.80 -33.51
C GLY A 338 8.42 -36.86 -32.55
N PRO A 339 8.82 -38.04 -33.06
CA PRO A 339 9.37 -39.13 -32.25
C PRO A 339 10.67 -38.79 -31.52
N GLY A 340 11.39 -37.74 -31.95
CA GLY A 340 12.59 -37.25 -31.28
C GLY A 340 12.32 -36.38 -30.04
N ALA A 341 11.10 -35.86 -29.89
CA ALA A 341 10.69 -35.03 -28.75
C ALA A 341 9.19 -35.23 -28.44
N PRO A 342 8.76 -36.47 -28.12
CA PRO A 342 7.36 -36.77 -27.86
C PRO A 342 6.86 -36.06 -26.59
N TRP A 343 5.54 -35.90 -26.47
CA TRP A 343 4.94 -35.42 -25.23
C TRP A 343 5.36 -36.29 -24.05
N ARG A 344 5.82 -35.63 -22.98
CA ARG A 344 6.18 -36.27 -21.71
C ARG A 344 5.06 -36.01 -20.70
N PRO A 345 4.25 -37.03 -20.38
CA PRO A 345 3.16 -36.91 -19.41
C PRO A 345 3.64 -36.25 -18.11
N HIS A 346 2.88 -35.26 -17.63
CA HIS A 346 3.16 -34.49 -16.40
C HIS A 346 4.43 -33.62 -16.41
N ALA A 347 5.28 -33.70 -17.44
CA ALA A 347 6.47 -32.85 -17.56
C ALA A 347 6.29 -31.73 -18.59
N ASP A 348 5.56 -32.02 -19.68
CA ASP A 348 5.19 -31.01 -20.67
C ASP A 348 3.88 -30.30 -20.29
N SER A 349 3.73 -29.06 -20.75
CA SER A 349 2.70 -28.12 -20.30
C SER A 349 2.17 -27.27 -21.45
N VAL A 350 1.19 -26.39 -21.21
CA VAL A 350 0.75 -25.42 -22.22
C VAL A 350 1.95 -24.59 -22.69
N LEU A 351 2.83 -24.19 -21.77
CA LEU A 351 3.98 -23.35 -22.07
C LEU A 351 5.01 -24.04 -22.96
N THR A 352 5.24 -25.35 -22.78
CA THR A 352 6.14 -26.12 -23.65
C THR A 352 5.48 -26.49 -24.97
N HIS A 353 4.15 -26.47 -25.06
CA HIS A 353 3.45 -26.56 -26.34
C HIS A 353 3.51 -25.25 -27.12
N LEU A 354 3.41 -24.10 -26.43
CA LEU A 354 3.57 -22.79 -27.09
C LEU A 354 4.94 -22.62 -27.74
N THR A 355 6.01 -23.22 -27.20
CA THR A 355 7.31 -23.20 -27.88
C THR A 355 7.29 -23.96 -29.21
N LEU A 356 6.45 -24.99 -29.35
CA LEU A 356 6.22 -25.67 -30.63
C LEU A 356 5.41 -24.77 -31.59
N VAL A 357 4.39 -24.09 -31.08
CA VAL A 357 3.59 -23.12 -31.86
C VAL A 357 4.48 -22.01 -32.42
N ASP A 358 5.30 -21.39 -31.57
CA ASP A 358 6.23 -20.33 -31.95
C ASP A 358 7.20 -20.79 -33.04
N ALA A 359 7.81 -21.97 -32.85
CA ALA A 359 8.75 -22.54 -33.82
C ALA A 359 8.07 -22.88 -35.16
N ALA A 360 6.82 -23.38 -35.12
CA ALA A 360 6.06 -23.70 -36.32
C ALA A 360 5.68 -22.44 -37.11
N ILE A 361 5.22 -21.39 -36.43
CA ILE A 361 4.84 -20.11 -37.05
C ILE A 361 6.07 -19.41 -37.62
N LEU A 362 7.20 -19.40 -36.89
CA LEU A 362 8.43 -18.76 -37.34
C LEU A 362 9.01 -19.44 -38.58
N ARG A 363 9.07 -20.78 -38.59
CA ARG A 363 9.64 -21.57 -39.69
C ARG A 363 9.04 -21.26 -41.05
N GLU A 364 7.76 -20.90 -41.11
CA GLU A 364 7.10 -20.62 -42.39
C GLU A 364 7.53 -19.28 -43.00
N VAL A 365 8.00 -18.32 -42.19
CA VAL A 365 8.40 -16.99 -42.67
C VAL A 365 9.89 -16.71 -42.59
N GLU A 366 10.63 -17.55 -41.88
CA GLU A 366 12.09 -17.48 -41.83
C GLU A 366 12.69 -17.93 -43.17
N HIS A 367 13.39 -17.03 -43.85
CA HIS A 367 14.14 -17.37 -45.05
C HIS A 367 15.39 -18.16 -44.66
N GLU A 368 15.47 -19.42 -45.08
CA GLU A 368 16.76 -20.10 -45.26
C GLU A 368 17.64 -19.17 -46.12
N HIS A 369 18.74 -18.69 -45.54
CA HIS A 369 19.79 -18.00 -46.29
C HIS A 369 20.51 -18.98 -47.21
#